data_AF-A0A661GKS6-F1
#
_entry.id   AF-A0A661GKS6-F1
#
_cell.length_a   1.000
_cell.length_b   1.000
_cell.length_c   1.000
_cell.angle_alpha   90.00
_cell.angle_beta   90.00
_cell.angle_gamma   90.00
#
_symmetry.space_group_name_H-M   'P 1'
#
loop_
_entity.id
_entity.type
_entity.pdbx_description
1 polymer ?
#
loop_
_entity_poly.entity_id
_entity_poly.type
_entity_poly.pdbx_seq_one_letter_code
_entity_poly.pdbx_strand_id
1 'polypeptide(L)'
;MSRDTDRIPQEIACLETQRMPAVLMSLTGYHCEVWQTRGRLVRDGQQIGLDLIIKCHKDPCTLAEVQLLNADYRRLRERLGEIVPRATFVATRIDGALNVVVLAEVVRPWFNIANPNNEADAVPLLRRLTVARRQLATFVDAARAWHEAPEMRVIDLWGIDNLVLDRDQRVRYIDSFRVFFYADMLHLIADPGEDLEERIELSLRRLEYLEHLLQEAAPRD
;
A
#
# COMPACT_ATOMS: atom_id res chain seq x y z
N MET A 1 11.49 32.90 -7.69
CA MET A 1 10.54 32.03 -8.42
C MET A 1 9.88 31.13 -7.38
N SER A 2 8.61 31.42 -7.08
CA SER A 2 7.82 30.74 -6.06
C SER A 2 7.58 29.28 -6.46
N ARG A 3 7.79 28.32 -5.55
CA ARG A 3 7.41 26.92 -5.78
C ARG A 3 5.88 26.81 -5.75
N ASP A 4 5.25 26.82 -6.91
CA ASP A 4 3.80 26.58 -7.05
C ASP A 4 3.38 25.11 -6.77
N THR A 5 4.15 24.35 -5.98
CA THR A 5 4.02 22.87 -5.88
C THR A 5 3.99 22.29 -4.46
N ASP A 6 3.80 23.11 -3.43
CA ASP A 6 3.76 22.64 -2.02
C ASP A 6 2.33 22.50 -1.46
N ARG A 7 1.32 22.16 -2.29
CA ARG A 7 -0.09 21.99 -1.86
C ARG A 7 -0.82 20.93 -2.68
N ILE A 8 -1.81 20.32 -2.05
CA ILE A 8 -2.78 19.45 -2.73
C ILE A 8 -3.72 20.35 -3.56
N PRO A 9 -3.81 20.17 -4.89
CA PRO A 9 -4.62 21.04 -5.75
C PRO A 9 -6.12 20.80 -5.59
N GLN A 10 -6.53 19.58 -5.21
CA GLN A 10 -7.93 19.24 -5.01
C GLN A 10 -8.52 19.91 -3.76
N GLU A 11 -9.81 20.24 -3.83
CA GLU A 11 -10.62 20.61 -2.68
C GLU A 11 -11.13 19.35 -1.98
N ILE A 12 -10.55 19.01 -0.83
CA ILE A 12 -10.97 17.87 -0.02
C ILE A 12 -11.80 18.41 1.14
N ALA A 13 -13.11 18.15 1.17
CA ALA A 13 -14.04 18.80 2.11
C ALA A 13 -13.69 18.62 3.59
N CYS A 14 -12.97 17.54 3.95
CA CYS A 14 -12.54 17.28 5.32
C CYS A 14 -11.13 17.78 5.66
N LEU A 15 -10.43 18.44 4.73
CA LEU A 15 -9.07 18.96 4.91
C LEU A 15 -8.98 20.41 4.42
N GLU A 16 -8.27 21.27 5.16
CA GLU A 16 -8.00 22.64 4.71
C GLU A 16 -6.82 22.67 3.72
N THR A 17 -6.99 22.06 2.53
CA THR A 17 -5.91 21.82 1.54
C THR A 17 -5.19 23.11 1.13
N GLN A 18 -5.90 24.24 1.06
CA GLN A 18 -5.30 25.53 0.71
C GLN A 18 -4.29 26.05 1.74
N ARG A 19 -4.39 25.63 3.02
CA ARG A 19 -3.49 26.05 4.10
C ARG A 19 -2.57 24.94 4.57
N MET A 20 -2.68 23.75 3.99
CA MET A 20 -1.90 22.58 4.34
C MET A 20 -0.67 22.47 3.43
N PRO A 21 0.56 22.62 3.95
CA PRO A 21 1.76 22.28 3.20
C PRO A 21 1.75 20.80 2.88
N ALA A 22 1.92 20.46 1.60
CA ALA A 22 1.96 19.08 1.14
C ALA A 22 2.94 18.94 -0.02
N VAL A 23 3.75 17.89 0.00
CA VAL A 23 4.65 17.54 -1.09
C VAL A 23 4.06 16.35 -1.83
N LEU A 24 3.96 16.46 -3.14
CA LEU A 24 3.56 15.37 -3.99
C LEU A 24 4.64 14.28 -3.97
N MET A 25 4.26 13.07 -3.54
CA MET A 25 5.18 11.93 -3.45
C MET A 25 5.08 11.04 -4.69
N SER A 26 3.88 10.89 -5.25
CA SER A 26 3.66 10.13 -6.47
C SER A 26 2.35 10.54 -7.16
N LEU A 27 2.45 10.80 -8.48
CA LEU A 27 1.31 10.91 -9.41
C LEU A 27 1.03 9.61 -10.17
N THR A 28 2.00 8.69 -10.15
CA THR A 28 2.00 7.46 -10.96
C THR A 28 1.25 6.30 -10.30
N GLY A 29 0.72 6.49 -9.08
CA GLY A 29 -0.18 5.52 -8.46
C GLY A 29 -1.39 5.26 -9.36
N TYR A 30 -1.62 4.01 -9.75
CA TYR A 30 -2.68 3.68 -10.72
C TYR A 30 -4.08 4.12 -10.21
N HIS A 31 -4.33 4.01 -8.91
CA HIS A 31 -5.62 4.33 -8.29
C HIS A 31 -5.67 5.65 -7.51
N CYS A 32 -4.52 6.25 -7.18
CA CYS A 32 -4.49 7.41 -6.30
C CYS A 32 -3.33 8.37 -6.57
N GLU A 33 -3.52 9.62 -6.16
CA GLU A 33 -2.42 10.55 -5.94
C GLU A 33 -1.96 10.47 -4.49
N VAL A 34 -0.65 10.55 -4.28
CA VAL A 34 -0.04 10.39 -2.96
C VAL A 34 0.68 11.67 -2.57
N TRP A 35 0.26 12.26 -1.46
CA TRP A 35 0.79 13.49 -0.90
C TRP A 35 1.36 13.22 0.49
N GLN A 36 2.47 13.86 0.84
CA GLN A 36 3.00 13.86 2.20
C GLN A 36 2.82 15.25 2.81
N THR A 37 2.20 15.31 3.98
CA THR A 37 2.16 16.53 4.77
C THR A 37 2.99 16.39 6.03
N ARG A 38 3.66 17.48 6.41
CA ARG A 38 4.41 17.60 7.66
C ARG A 38 3.92 18.83 8.41
N GLY A 39 3.69 18.69 9.70
CA GLY A 39 3.19 19.77 10.52
C GLY A 39 3.22 19.47 12.01
N ARG A 40 2.51 20.31 12.77
CA ARG A 40 2.26 20.10 14.19
C ARG A 40 0.78 20.35 14.43
N LEU A 41 0.13 19.41 15.11
CA LEU A 41 -1.20 19.60 15.68
C LEU A 41 -1.06 20.00 17.14
N VAL A 42 -1.90 20.90 17.62
CA VAL A 42 -2.05 21.12 19.06
C VAL A 42 -3.29 20.34 19.50
N ARG A 43 -3.11 19.35 20.37
CA ARG A 43 -4.20 18.57 20.97
C ARG A 43 -4.01 18.57 22.47
N ASP A 44 -5.04 18.95 23.21
CA ASP A 44 -5.03 19.02 24.68
C ASP A 44 -3.82 19.81 25.25
N GLY A 45 -3.44 20.89 24.56
CA GLY A 45 -2.29 21.73 24.93
C GLY A 45 -0.91 21.17 24.56
N GLN A 46 -0.83 19.96 24.00
CA GLN A 46 0.41 19.35 23.54
C GLN A 46 0.60 19.52 22.03
N GLN A 47 1.82 19.91 21.62
CA GLN A 47 2.21 19.87 20.21
C GLN A 47 2.56 18.43 19.81
N ILE A 48 1.75 17.85 18.93
CA ILE A 48 1.96 16.54 18.32
C ILE A 48 2.52 16.78 16.92
N GLY A 49 3.69 16.22 16.62
CA GLY A 49 4.22 16.22 15.25
C GLY A 49 3.31 15.40 14.33
N LEU A 50 2.94 15.98 13.19
CA LEU A 50 2.17 15.34 12.15
C LEU A 50 3.11 15.03 10.97
N ASP A 51 3.31 13.76 10.65
CA ASP A 51 4.00 13.29 9.44
C ASP A 51 3.10 12.20 8.85
N LEU A 52 2.31 12.53 7.83
CA LEU A 52 1.27 11.67 7.28
C LEU A 52 1.32 11.62 5.76
N ILE A 53 0.91 10.47 5.23
CA ILE A 53 0.57 10.30 3.82
C ILE A 53 -0.93 10.53 3.65
N ILE A 54 -1.29 11.30 2.63
CA ILE A 54 -2.66 11.54 2.17
C ILE A 54 -2.76 10.92 0.79
N LYS A 55 -3.59 9.88 0.66
CA LYS A 55 -3.89 9.26 -0.64
C LYS A 55 -5.30 9.65 -1.08
N CYS A 56 -5.40 10.24 -2.25
CA CYS A 56 -6.67 10.65 -2.85
C CYS A 56 -7.03 9.67 -3.96
N HIS A 57 -8.16 8.97 -3.85
CA HIS A 57 -8.60 8.05 -4.91
C HIS A 57 -8.98 8.86 -6.16
N LYS A 58 -8.51 8.44 -7.34
CA LYS A 58 -8.65 9.18 -8.59
C LYS A 58 -10.12 9.24 -9.05
N ASP A 59 -10.80 8.12 -8.96
CA ASP A 59 -12.20 8.01 -9.40
C ASP A 59 -13.16 8.28 -8.24
N PRO A 60 -14.31 8.94 -8.46
CA PRO A 60 -15.36 9.04 -7.47
C PRO A 60 -15.77 7.67 -6.91
N CYS A 61 -16.11 7.61 -5.63
CA CYS A 61 -16.55 6.39 -4.96
C CYS A 61 -17.86 6.62 -4.23
N THR A 62 -18.75 5.65 -4.30
CA THR A 62 -19.93 5.53 -3.44
C THR A 62 -19.50 5.17 -2.01
N LEU A 63 -20.38 5.44 -1.04
CA LEU A 63 -20.12 5.06 0.35
C LEU A 63 -19.92 3.54 0.52
N ALA A 64 -20.63 2.72 -0.27
CA ALA A 64 -20.49 1.27 -0.25
C ALA A 64 -19.09 0.83 -0.72
N GLU A 65 -18.57 1.44 -1.79
CA GLU A 65 -17.20 1.16 -2.26
C GLU A 65 -16.16 1.57 -1.21
N VAL A 66 -16.35 2.72 -0.53
CA VAL A 66 -15.45 3.12 0.56
C VAL A 66 -15.48 2.11 1.71
N GLN A 67 -16.65 1.58 2.05
CA GLN A 67 -16.78 0.54 3.08
C GLN A 67 -16.06 -0.76 2.69
N LEU A 68 -16.17 -1.18 1.42
CA LEU A 68 -15.46 -2.35 0.90
C LEU A 68 -13.94 -2.16 0.93
N LEU A 69 -13.45 -1.02 0.44
CA LEU A 69 -12.02 -0.69 0.47
C LEU A 69 -11.46 -0.71 1.90
N ASN A 70 -12.20 -0.11 2.85
CA ASN A 70 -11.80 -0.12 4.26
C ASN A 70 -11.86 -1.53 4.87
N ALA A 71 -12.87 -2.34 4.52
CA ALA A 71 -12.99 -3.71 5.00
C ALA A 71 -11.81 -4.57 4.52
N ASP A 72 -11.41 -4.45 3.26
CA ASP A 72 -10.26 -5.16 2.71
C ASP A 72 -8.94 -4.72 3.36
N TYR A 73 -8.76 -3.41 3.57
CA TYR A 73 -7.59 -2.91 4.27
C TYR A 73 -7.52 -3.38 5.73
N ARG A 74 -8.67 -3.42 6.42
CA ARG A 74 -8.75 -3.95 7.79
C ARG A 74 -8.39 -5.42 7.84
N ARG A 75 -8.91 -6.23 6.91
CA ARG A 75 -8.57 -7.66 6.80
C ARG A 75 -7.07 -7.85 6.60
N LEU A 76 -6.48 -7.06 5.70
CA LEU A 76 -5.04 -7.04 5.46
C LEU A 76 -4.27 -6.73 6.75
N ARG A 77 -4.65 -5.67 7.47
CA ARG A 77 -4.00 -5.22 8.71
C ARG A 77 -4.16 -6.18 9.88
N GLU A 78 -5.32 -6.81 10.00
CA GLU A 78 -5.63 -7.82 11.03
C GLU A 78 -4.75 -9.05 10.85
N ARG A 79 -4.51 -9.48 9.60
CA ARG A 79 -3.67 -10.65 9.31
C ARG A 79 -2.17 -10.36 9.37
N LEU A 80 -1.73 -9.23 8.83
CA LEU A 80 -0.30 -8.93 8.63
C LEU A 80 0.30 -8.04 9.72
N GLY A 81 -0.51 -7.53 10.64
CA GLY A 81 -0.01 -6.74 11.75
C GLY A 81 0.76 -5.50 11.26
N GLU A 82 1.89 -5.22 11.91
CA GLU A 82 2.71 -4.03 11.63
C GLU A 82 3.36 -3.99 10.24
N ILE A 83 3.31 -5.08 9.47
CA ILE A 83 3.75 -5.05 8.07
C ILE A 83 2.90 -4.05 7.28
N VAL A 84 1.64 -3.88 7.65
CA VAL A 84 0.74 -2.92 7.02
C VAL A 84 0.70 -1.65 7.90
N PRO A 85 1.00 -0.46 7.35
CA PRO A 85 0.90 0.80 8.08
C PRO A 85 -0.50 1.02 8.65
N ARG A 86 -0.64 1.84 9.69
CA ARG A 86 -1.98 2.28 10.08
C ARG A 86 -2.50 3.27 9.05
N ALA A 87 -3.77 3.13 8.69
CA ALA A 87 -4.46 4.04 7.82
C ALA A 87 -5.91 4.27 8.26
N THR A 88 -6.42 5.46 7.96
CA THR A 88 -7.81 5.86 8.21
C THR A 88 -8.46 6.25 6.89
N PHE A 89 -9.57 5.59 6.56
CA PHE A 89 -10.38 5.88 5.38
C PHE A 89 -11.45 6.90 5.75
N VAL A 90 -11.52 7.98 4.98
CA VAL A 90 -12.48 9.08 5.18
C VAL A 90 -13.30 9.23 3.92
N ALA A 91 -14.56 8.81 3.98
CA ALA A 91 -15.55 9.15 2.95
C ALA A 91 -15.80 10.67 3.02
N THR A 92 -15.54 11.37 1.92
CA THR A 92 -15.58 12.83 1.86
C THR A 92 -15.98 13.28 0.45
N ARG A 93 -16.08 14.59 0.24
CA ARG A 93 -16.11 15.15 -1.11
C ARG A 93 -14.72 15.58 -1.54
N ILE A 94 -14.35 15.23 -2.77
CA ILE A 94 -13.16 15.72 -3.46
C ILE A 94 -13.66 16.43 -4.72
N ASP A 95 -13.36 17.73 -4.85
CA ASP A 95 -13.83 18.60 -5.94
C ASP A 95 -15.36 18.50 -6.14
N GLY A 96 -16.09 18.44 -5.01
CA GLY A 96 -17.55 18.37 -4.97
C GLY A 96 -18.16 16.96 -5.16
N ALA A 97 -17.41 15.98 -5.67
CA ALA A 97 -17.89 14.61 -5.87
C ALA A 97 -17.65 13.71 -4.65
N LEU A 98 -18.55 12.77 -4.36
CA LEU A 98 -18.33 11.79 -3.28
C LEU A 98 -17.14 10.89 -3.64
N ASN A 99 -16.21 10.76 -2.70
CA ASN A 99 -14.97 10.02 -2.89
C ASN A 99 -14.36 9.64 -1.52
N VAL A 100 -13.12 9.15 -1.51
CA VAL A 100 -12.37 8.74 -0.32
C VAL A 100 -10.97 9.31 -0.30
N VAL A 101 -10.57 9.74 0.90
CA VAL A 101 -9.19 10.04 1.25
C VAL A 101 -8.71 9.03 2.29
N VAL A 102 -7.48 8.56 2.12
CA VAL A 102 -6.80 7.71 3.11
C VAL A 102 -5.67 8.51 3.77
N LEU A 103 -5.73 8.60 5.09
CA LEU A 103 -4.67 9.16 5.92
C LEU A 103 -3.84 8.01 6.50
N ALA A 104 -2.57 7.89 6.11
CA ALA A 104 -1.71 6.78 6.48
C ALA A 104 -0.41 7.23 7.17
N GLU A 105 0.15 6.34 7.98
CA GLU A 105 1.50 6.52 8.55
C GLU A 105 2.54 6.63 7.44
N VAL A 106 3.54 7.49 7.64
CA VAL A 106 4.66 7.62 6.70
C VAL A 106 5.59 6.43 6.85
N VAL A 107 5.67 5.63 5.79
CA VAL A 107 6.77 4.68 5.59
C VAL A 107 7.87 5.36 4.81
N ARG A 108 9.12 5.11 5.20
CA ARG A 108 10.31 5.61 4.50
C ARG A 108 11.02 4.42 3.85
N PRO A 109 10.69 4.10 2.58
CA PRO A 109 11.33 3.00 1.88
C PRO A 109 12.84 3.18 1.87
N TRP A 110 13.55 2.09 2.08
CA TRP A 110 15.01 2.02 2.02
C TRP A 110 15.47 1.03 0.95
N PHE A 111 14.78 -0.10 0.83
CA PHE A 111 15.11 -1.14 -0.14
C PHE A 111 13.84 -1.77 -0.69
N ASN A 112 13.73 -1.87 -2.01
CA ASN A 112 12.60 -2.54 -2.63
C ASN A 112 12.88 -4.05 -2.71
N ILE A 113 12.21 -4.81 -1.84
CA ILE A 113 12.39 -6.26 -1.74
C ILE A 113 11.51 -7.05 -2.72
N ALA A 114 10.47 -6.43 -3.29
CA ALA A 114 9.61 -7.07 -4.28
C ALA A 114 10.10 -6.93 -5.73
N ASN A 115 11.17 -6.16 -5.97
CA ASN A 115 11.78 -6.00 -7.28
C ASN A 115 12.80 -7.12 -7.56
N PRO A 116 12.55 -8.02 -8.53
CA PRO A 116 13.47 -9.12 -8.87
C PRO A 116 14.87 -8.66 -9.27
N ASN A 117 15.03 -7.46 -9.82
CA ASN A 117 16.35 -6.91 -10.16
C ASN A 117 17.26 -6.73 -8.95
N ASN A 118 16.71 -6.73 -7.73
CA ASN A 118 17.45 -6.56 -6.48
C ASN A 118 17.83 -7.89 -5.81
N GLU A 119 17.56 -9.05 -6.43
CA GLU A 119 17.75 -10.38 -5.82
C GLU A 119 19.15 -10.59 -5.22
N ALA A 120 20.20 -10.20 -5.95
CA ALA A 120 21.59 -10.36 -5.54
C ALA A 120 21.91 -9.67 -4.20
N ASP A 121 21.23 -8.57 -3.90
CA ASP A 121 21.34 -7.84 -2.64
C ASP A 121 20.30 -8.29 -1.60
N ALA A 122 19.10 -8.67 -2.06
CA ALA A 122 17.98 -9.06 -1.20
C ALA A 122 18.29 -10.31 -0.37
N VAL A 123 18.88 -11.35 -0.98
CA VAL A 123 19.18 -12.61 -0.28
C VAL A 123 20.20 -12.40 0.86
N PRO A 124 21.38 -11.78 0.65
CA PRO A 124 22.31 -11.48 1.75
C PRO A 124 21.69 -10.61 2.84
N LEU A 125 20.86 -9.62 2.47
CA LEU A 125 20.15 -8.78 3.42
C LEU A 125 19.20 -9.60 4.29
N LEU A 126 18.36 -10.44 3.71
CA LEU A 126 17.41 -11.28 4.45
C LEU A 126 18.08 -12.31 5.36
N ARG A 127 19.25 -12.85 4.95
CA ARG A 127 20.06 -13.72 5.83
C ARG A 127 20.50 -12.99 7.09
N ARG A 128 20.88 -11.72 6.98
CA ARG A 128 21.31 -10.88 8.10
C ARG A 128 20.13 -10.35 8.93
N LEU A 129 19.05 -9.96 8.28
CA LEU A 129 17.90 -9.30 8.87
C LEU A 129 16.82 -10.32 9.27
N THR A 130 17.07 -11.07 10.33
CA THR A 130 16.21 -12.17 10.78
C THR A 130 14.76 -11.75 11.03
N VAL A 131 14.55 -10.53 11.54
CA VAL A 131 13.21 -9.99 11.77
C VAL A 131 12.49 -9.68 10.45
N ALA A 132 13.19 -9.08 9.49
CA ALA A 132 12.64 -8.83 8.16
C ALA A 132 12.29 -10.14 7.45
N ARG A 133 13.17 -11.14 7.52
CA ARG A 133 12.92 -12.49 6.96
C ARG A 133 11.68 -13.13 7.58
N ARG A 134 11.50 -13.04 8.89
CA ARG A 134 10.28 -13.56 9.56
C ARG A 134 9.03 -12.80 9.13
N GLN A 135 9.10 -11.47 9.03
CA GLN A 135 7.97 -10.67 8.55
C GLN A 135 7.62 -11.01 7.09
N LEU A 136 8.62 -11.20 6.23
CA LEU A 136 8.41 -11.62 4.85
C LEU A 136 7.76 -13.02 4.80
N ALA A 137 8.19 -13.95 5.64
CA ALA A 137 7.54 -15.26 5.76
C ALA A 137 6.06 -15.13 6.16
N THR A 138 5.74 -14.34 7.19
CA THR A 138 4.34 -14.04 7.55
C THR A 138 3.55 -13.43 6.39
N PHE A 139 4.16 -12.55 5.61
CA PHE A 139 3.53 -11.94 4.44
C PHE A 139 3.21 -12.99 3.37
N VAL A 140 4.21 -13.80 2.98
CA VAL A 140 4.08 -14.86 1.97
C VAL A 140 3.04 -15.91 2.39
N ASP A 141 3.09 -16.37 3.65
CA ASP A 141 2.14 -17.36 4.18
C ASP A 141 0.70 -16.84 4.15
N ALA A 142 0.50 -15.55 4.47
CA ALA A 142 -0.82 -14.94 4.40
C ALA A 142 -1.30 -14.77 2.95
N ALA A 143 -0.42 -14.35 2.04
CA ALA A 143 -0.72 -14.20 0.62
C ALA A 143 -1.14 -15.54 -0.02
N ARG A 144 -0.40 -16.62 0.26
CA ARG A 144 -0.78 -17.98 -0.16
C ARG A 144 -2.14 -18.39 0.40
N ALA A 145 -2.33 -18.24 1.70
CA ALA A 145 -3.59 -18.62 2.36
C ALA A 145 -4.81 -17.88 1.79
N TRP A 146 -4.65 -16.64 1.35
CA TRP A 146 -5.72 -15.89 0.67
C TRP A 146 -6.00 -16.37 -0.74
N HIS A 147 -4.97 -16.76 -1.49
CA HIS A 147 -5.12 -17.29 -2.84
C HIS A 147 -5.71 -18.71 -2.84
N GLU A 148 -5.36 -19.53 -1.86
CA GLU A 148 -5.87 -20.90 -1.70
C GLU A 148 -7.30 -20.94 -1.11
N ALA A 149 -7.81 -19.82 -0.58
CA ALA A 149 -9.18 -19.72 -0.07
C ALA A 149 -10.21 -19.73 -1.22
N PRO A 150 -11.50 -20.05 -0.95
CA PRO A 150 -12.53 -20.12 -1.98
C PRO A 150 -12.69 -18.83 -2.80
N GLU A 151 -12.46 -17.66 -2.20
CA GLU A 151 -12.57 -16.38 -2.90
C GLU A 151 -11.31 -15.99 -3.69
N MET A 152 -10.30 -16.87 -3.73
CA MET A 152 -9.08 -16.75 -4.56
C MET A 152 -8.47 -15.34 -4.56
N ARG A 153 -8.30 -14.76 -3.37
CA ARG A 153 -7.83 -13.38 -3.21
C ARG A 153 -6.33 -13.34 -3.49
N VAL A 154 -5.92 -12.57 -4.47
CA VAL A 154 -4.52 -12.32 -4.80
C VAL A 154 -4.14 -10.95 -4.27
N ILE A 155 -3.18 -10.88 -3.35
CA ILE A 155 -2.67 -9.59 -2.85
C ILE A 155 -2.03 -8.80 -3.98
N ASP A 156 -2.30 -7.49 -4.05
CA ASP A 156 -1.75 -6.65 -5.10
C ASP A 156 -0.24 -6.45 -4.91
N LEU A 157 0.53 -7.17 -5.73
CA LEU A 157 1.97 -7.02 -5.86
C LEU A 157 2.35 -6.46 -7.23
N TRP A 158 1.41 -5.96 -8.04
CA TRP A 158 1.67 -5.41 -9.37
C TRP A 158 2.45 -4.10 -9.30
N GLY A 159 2.20 -3.27 -8.28
CA GLY A 159 3.04 -2.12 -7.95
C GLY A 159 4.43 -2.55 -7.48
N ILE A 160 5.50 -2.17 -8.20
CA ILE A 160 6.88 -2.58 -7.89
C ILE A 160 7.28 -2.17 -6.46
N ASP A 161 6.82 -1.02 -5.99
CA ASP A 161 7.21 -0.46 -4.69
C ASP A 161 6.20 -0.76 -3.56
N ASN A 162 5.25 -1.68 -3.77
CA ASN A 162 4.21 -1.94 -2.77
C ASN A 162 4.72 -2.72 -1.55
N LEU A 163 5.83 -3.46 -1.67
CA LEU A 163 6.45 -4.19 -0.57
C LEU A 163 7.94 -3.84 -0.47
N VAL A 164 8.32 -3.21 0.64
CA VAL A 164 9.67 -2.63 0.84
C VAL A 164 10.23 -3.00 2.21
N LEU A 165 11.54 -2.85 2.37
CA LEU A 165 12.15 -2.63 3.67
C LEU A 165 12.17 -1.13 3.96
N ASP A 166 11.71 -0.74 5.14
CA ASP A 166 11.86 0.63 5.63
C ASP A 166 13.27 0.88 6.20
N ARG A 167 13.52 2.13 6.63
CA ARG A 167 14.79 2.51 7.28
C ARG A 167 15.07 1.79 8.60
N ASP A 168 14.04 1.27 9.25
CA ASP A 168 14.16 0.45 10.45
C ASP A 168 14.31 -1.05 10.10
N GLN A 169 14.55 -1.35 8.82
CA GLN A 169 14.78 -2.68 8.28
C GLN A 169 13.59 -3.63 8.52
N ARG A 170 12.37 -3.08 8.55
CA ARG A 170 11.12 -3.83 8.65
C ARG A 170 10.45 -3.95 7.30
N VAL A 171 9.82 -5.09 7.04
CA VAL A 171 8.98 -5.28 5.86
C VAL A 171 7.72 -4.42 6.00
N ARG A 172 7.41 -3.64 4.97
CA ARG A 172 6.23 -2.78 4.90
C ARG A 172 5.50 -2.97 3.58
N TYR A 173 4.20 -3.26 3.65
CA TYR A 173 3.30 -3.23 2.51
C TYR A 173 2.57 -1.89 2.49
N ILE A 174 2.88 -1.03 1.52
CA ILE A 174 2.54 0.40 1.58
C ILE A 174 1.31 0.80 0.76
N ASP A 175 0.68 -0.13 0.03
CA ASP A 175 -0.56 0.19 -0.69
C ASP A 175 -1.77 0.25 0.25
N SER A 176 -2.83 0.94 -0.15
CA SER A 176 -4.06 1.12 0.64
C SER A 176 -5.34 1.00 -0.16
N PHE A 177 -5.30 1.15 -1.49
CA PHE A 177 -6.48 0.97 -2.33
C PHE A 177 -6.36 -0.34 -3.12
N ARG A 178 -7.48 -1.07 -3.24
CA ARG A 178 -7.57 -2.30 -4.06
C ARG A 178 -6.42 -3.28 -3.79
N VAL A 179 -6.14 -3.50 -2.50
CA VAL A 179 -5.04 -4.36 -2.02
C VAL A 179 -5.21 -5.85 -2.36
N PHE A 180 -6.37 -6.23 -2.90
CA PHE A 180 -6.66 -7.57 -3.42
C PHE A 180 -7.24 -7.48 -4.82
N PHE A 181 -6.84 -8.43 -5.66
CA PHE A 181 -7.58 -8.89 -6.83
C PHE A 181 -8.39 -10.13 -6.45
N TYR A 182 -9.59 -10.26 -7.01
CA TYR A 182 -10.50 -11.39 -6.78
C TYR A 182 -10.47 -12.26 -8.03
N ALA A 183 -9.59 -13.27 -8.05
CA ALA A 183 -9.32 -14.04 -9.26
C ALA A 183 -10.50 -14.92 -9.68
N ASP A 184 -11.36 -15.31 -8.73
CA ASP A 184 -12.62 -16.00 -8.98
C ASP A 184 -13.56 -15.20 -9.89
N MET A 185 -13.50 -13.86 -9.85
CA MET A 185 -14.31 -12.99 -10.70
C MET A 185 -13.96 -13.06 -12.19
N LEU A 186 -12.74 -13.49 -12.56
CA LEU A 186 -12.35 -13.65 -13.96
C LEU A 186 -13.26 -14.65 -14.70
N HIS A 187 -13.79 -15.65 -14.00
CA HIS A 187 -14.68 -16.65 -14.56
C HIS A 187 -16.14 -16.18 -14.67
N LEU A 188 -16.48 -15.05 -14.05
CA LEU A 188 -17.83 -14.50 -13.98
C LEU A 188 -18.06 -13.31 -14.93
N ILE A 189 -16.98 -12.71 -15.43
CA ILE A 189 -17.03 -11.53 -16.30
C ILE A 189 -16.66 -11.95 -17.73
N ALA A 190 -17.50 -11.60 -18.70
CA ALA A 190 -17.32 -12.01 -20.11
C ALA A 190 -16.11 -11.37 -20.79
N ASP A 191 -15.67 -10.22 -20.30
CA ASP A 191 -14.44 -9.52 -20.69
C ASP A 191 -13.93 -8.72 -19.48
N PRO A 192 -13.08 -9.32 -18.63
CA PRO A 192 -12.54 -8.65 -17.44
C PRO A 192 -11.54 -7.54 -17.78
N GLY A 193 -11.17 -7.38 -19.06
CA GLY A 193 -10.11 -6.53 -19.55
C GLY A 193 -8.72 -7.17 -19.39
N GLU A 194 -7.90 -7.09 -20.44
CA GLU A 194 -6.53 -7.64 -20.48
C GLU A 194 -5.67 -7.18 -19.28
N ASP A 195 -5.92 -5.96 -18.77
CA ASP A 195 -5.18 -5.36 -17.66
C ASP A 195 -5.38 -6.11 -16.32
N LEU A 196 -6.53 -6.73 -16.05
CA LEU A 196 -6.76 -7.41 -14.77
C LEU A 196 -6.07 -8.77 -14.69
N GLU A 197 -6.12 -9.55 -15.76
CA GLU A 197 -5.47 -10.87 -15.83
C GLU A 197 -3.95 -10.72 -15.73
N GLU A 198 -3.35 -9.78 -16.48
CA GLU A 198 -1.93 -9.47 -16.42
C GLU A 198 -1.47 -9.05 -15.00
N ARG A 199 -2.30 -8.28 -14.28
CA ARG A 199 -2.00 -7.88 -12.89
C ARG A 199 -2.00 -9.04 -11.92
N ILE A 200 -2.98 -9.93 -12.06
CA ILE A 200 -3.07 -11.13 -11.23
C ILE A 200 -1.86 -12.02 -11.50
N GLU A 201 -1.56 -12.30 -12.77
CA GLU A 201 -0.41 -13.13 -13.15
C GLU A 201 0.90 -12.53 -12.62
N LEU A 202 1.12 -11.23 -12.82
CA LEU A 202 2.33 -10.56 -12.32
C LEU A 202 2.43 -10.59 -10.80
N SER A 203 1.30 -10.42 -10.10
CA SER A 203 1.27 -10.46 -8.63
C SER A 203 1.62 -11.86 -8.10
N LEU A 204 1.10 -12.91 -8.74
CA LEU A 204 1.42 -14.29 -8.41
C LEU A 204 2.90 -14.62 -8.68
N ARG A 205 3.44 -14.23 -9.85
CA ARG A 205 4.87 -14.39 -10.16
C ARG A 205 5.78 -13.67 -9.17
N ARG A 206 5.35 -12.51 -8.67
CA ARG A 206 6.09 -11.79 -7.62
C ARG A 206 5.97 -12.48 -6.27
N LEU A 207 4.84 -13.09 -5.95
CA LEU A 207 4.71 -13.91 -4.76
C LEU A 207 5.69 -15.11 -4.81
N GLU A 208 5.78 -15.80 -5.94
CA GLU A 208 6.75 -16.88 -6.17
C GLU A 208 8.20 -16.39 -6.00
N TYR A 209 8.52 -15.20 -6.50
CA TYR A 209 9.82 -14.57 -6.29
C TYR A 209 10.11 -14.33 -4.79
N LEU A 210 9.15 -13.83 -4.02
CA LEU A 210 9.33 -13.60 -2.58
C LEU A 210 9.53 -14.92 -1.81
N GLU A 211 8.90 -16.00 -2.26
CA GLU A 211 9.12 -17.35 -1.72
C GLU A 211 10.52 -17.87 -2.01
N HIS A 212 10.98 -17.69 -3.25
CA HIS A 212 12.36 -18.00 -3.65
C HIS A 212 13.37 -17.25 -2.78
N LEU A 213 13.16 -15.95 -2.54
CA LEU A 213 14.00 -15.17 -1.63
C LEU A 213 14.06 -15.77 -0.21
N LEU A 214 12.94 -16.25 0.33
CA LEU A 214 12.88 -16.87 1.65
C LEU A 214 13.65 -18.20 1.69
N GLN A 215 13.53 -19.02 0.64
CA GLN A 215 14.24 -20.29 0.51
C GLN A 215 15.75 -20.06 0.44
N GLU A 216 16.20 -19.15 -0.41
CA GLU A 216 17.63 -18.81 -0.55
C GLU A 216 18.19 -18.15 0.72
N ALA A 217 17.37 -17.36 1.41
CA ALA A 217 17.76 -16.70 2.66
C ALA A 217 17.65 -17.59 3.90
N ALA A 218 17.22 -18.85 3.78
CA ALA A 218 17.14 -19.78 4.89
C ALA A 218 18.53 -19.98 5.55
N PRO A 219 18.61 -20.18 6.88
CA PRO A 219 19.85 -20.61 7.50
C PRO A 219 20.31 -21.91 6.84
N ARG A 220 21.59 -22.00 6.47
CA ARG A 220 22.19 -23.28 6.13
C ARG A 220 22.59 -23.95 7.44
N ASP A 221 22.11 -25.16 7.66
CA ASP A 221 22.53 -26.02 8.76
C ASP A 221 24.04 -26.33 8.69
#